data_AF-A0A1G2VPU2-F1
#
_entry.id   AF-A0A1G2VPU2-F1
#
_cell.length_a   1.000
_cell.length_b   1.000
_cell.length_c   1.000
_cell.angle_alpha   90.00
_cell.angle_beta   90.00
_cell.angle_gamma   90.00
#
_symmetry.space_group_name_H-M   'P 1'
#
loop_
_entity.id
_entity.type
_entity.pdbx_description
1 polymer ?
#
loop_
_entity_poly.entity_id
_entity_poly.type
_entity_poly.pdbx_seq_one_letter_code
_entity_poly.pdbx_strand_id
1 'polypeptide(L)'
;MKLINFNKLNIEQGSVLVYTILTIGVVLSIVFTLTSIFASKLKITSNYSDSITALYAAESGIEWQIYNQLKNPDANQPVLTNGATFTLITPSGTLPIKVIGKFRGISRSEEISL
;
A
#
# COMPACT_ATOMS: atom_id res chain seq x y z
N MET A 1 55.65 -41.82 -17.77
CA MET A 1 55.05 -40.78 -18.63
C MET A 1 53.55 -41.04 -18.69
N LYS A 2 52.73 -40.20 -18.05
CA LYS A 2 51.28 -40.43 -17.88
C LYS A 2 50.54 -39.80 -19.07
N LEU A 3 49.95 -40.63 -19.93
CA LEU A 3 49.17 -40.16 -21.08
C LEU A 3 47.86 -39.55 -20.58
N ILE A 4 47.68 -38.26 -20.80
CA ILE A 4 46.44 -37.54 -20.50
C ILE A 4 45.41 -37.97 -21.55
N ASN A 5 44.32 -38.58 -21.09
CA ASN A 5 43.24 -39.04 -21.96
C ASN A 5 42.32 -37.85 -22.31
N PHE A 6 42.54 -37.25 -23.49
CA PHE A 6 41.79 -36.08 -23.99
C PHE A 6 40.28 -36.30 -24.09
N ASN A 7 39.81 -37.55 -24.14
CA ASN A 7 38.39 -37.86 -24.23
C ASN A 7 37.62 -37.52 -22.94
N LYS A 8 38.32 -37.51 -21.79
CA LYS A 8 37.74 -37.12 -20.51
C LYS A 8 37.52 -35.60 -20.38
N LEU A 9 38.35 -34.79 -21.05
CA LEU A 9 38.28 -33.32 -21.02
C LEU A 9 37.05 -32.77 -21.75
N ASN A 10 36.65 -33.37 -22.88
CA ASN A 10 35.49 -32.90 -23.66
C ASN A 10 34.14 -33.15 -22.95
N ILE A 11 34.04 -34.23 -22.15
CA ILE A 11 32.82 -34.55 -21.39
C ILE A 11 32.61 -33.55 -20.23
N GLU A 12 33.68 -33.09 -19.59
CA GLU A 12 33.59 -32.09 -18.51
C GLU A 12 33.29 -30.67 -19.03
N GLN A 13 33.68 -30.34 -20.27
CA GLN A 13 33.35 -29.05 -20.87
C GLN A 13 31.85 -28.89 -21.18
N GLY A 14 31.17 -29.98 -21.58
CA GLY A 14 29.73 -29.98 -21.82
C GLY A 14 28.90 -29.82 -20.53
N SER A 15 29.35 -30.42 -19.42
CA SER A 15 28.63 -30.35 -18.15
C SER A 15 28.71 -28.95 -17.50
N VAL A 16 29.83 -28.24 -17.68
CA VAL A 16 30.00 -26.86 -17.20
C VAL A 16 29.01 -25.90 -17.87
N LEU A 17 28.74 -26.08 -19.17
CA LEU A 17 27.76 -25.28 -19.91
C LEU A 17 26.33 -25.49 -19.36
N VAL A 18 25.96 -26.74 -19.11
CA VAL A 18 24.64 -27.06 -18.53
C VAL A 18 24.51 -26.43 -17.15
N TYR A 19 25.55 -26.53 -16.32
CA TYR A 19 25.54 -25.95 -14.97
C TYR A 19 25.40 -24.43 -14.99
N THR A 20 26.09 -23.74 -15.92
CA THR A 20 25.99 -22.28 -16.06
C THR A 20 24.61 -21.83 -16.54
N ILE A 21 23.98 -22.55 -17.47
CA ILE A 21 22.61 -22.21 -17.92
C ILE A 21 21.61 -22.41 -16.77
N LEU A 22 21.77 -23.48 -15.98
CA LEU A 22 20.91 -23.79 -14.84
C LEU A 22 21.05 -22.73 -13.73
N THR A 23 22.28 -22.32 -13.42
CA THR A 23 22.53 -21.27 -12.42
C THR A 23 22.01 -19.90 -12.87
N ILE A 24 22.21 -19.55 -14.15
CA ILE A 24 21.63 -18.33 -14.73
C ILE A 24 20.10 -18.37 -14.63
N GLY A 25 19.47 -19.51 -14.94
CA GLY A 25 18.02 -19.68 -14.84
C GLY A 25 17.49 -19.44 -13.42
N VAL A 26 18.18 -19.98 -12.41
CA VAL A 26 17.83 -19.76 -10.99
C VAL A 26 17.99 -18.29 -10.62
N VAL A 27 19.11 -17.66 -11.00
CA VAL A 27 19.35 -16.22 -10.71
C VAL A 27 18.29 -15.34 -11.38
N LEU A 28 17.94 -15.62 -12.64
CA LEU A 28 16.94 -14.87 -13.39
C LEU A 28 15.55 -14.96 -12.74
N SER A 29 15.18 -16.16 -12.27
CA SER A 29 13.92 -16.39 -11.55
C SER A 29 13.81 -15.55 -10.28
N ILE A 30 14.91 -15.47 -9.51
CA ILE A 30 14.98 -14.63 -8.31
C ILE A 30 14.79 -13.16 -8.66
N VAL A 31 15.47 -12.67 -9.71
CA VAL A 31 15.38 -11.27 -10.15
C VAL A 31 13.95 -10.90 -10.58
N PHE A 32 13.28 -11.75 -11.37
CA PHE A 32 11.89 -11.49 -11.77
C PHE A 32 10.93 -11.49 -10.58
N THR A 33 11.12 -12.40 -9.63
CA THR A 33 10.31 -12.47 -8.42
C THR A 33 10.43 -11.19 -7.60
N LEU A 34 11.66 -10.71 -7.37
CA LEU A 34 11.90 -9.45 -6.66
C LEU A 34 11.29 -8.26 -7.40
N THR A 35 11.47 -8.19 -8.72
CA THR A 35 10.94 -7.11 -9.55
C THR A 35 9.40 -7.02 -9.44
N SER A 36 8.70 -8.16 -9.46
CA SER A 36 7.24 -8.22 -9.30
C SER A 36 6.78 -7.68 -7.93
N ILE A 37 7.49 -8.04 -6.86
CA ILE A 37 7.21 -7.56 -5.51
C ILE A 37 7.41 -6.04 -5.42
N PHE A 38 8.54 -5.54 -5.91
CA PHE A 38 8.84 -4.09 -5.86
C PHE A 38 7.89 -3.26 -6.72
N ALA A 39 7.55 -3.73 -7.93
CA ALA A 39 6.58 -3.06 -8.79
C ALA A 39 5.21 -2.89 -8.10
N SER A 40 4.77 -3.90 -7.35
CA SER A 40 3.52 -3.84 -6.61
C SER A 40 3.59 -2.85 -5.43
N LYS A 41 4.72 -2.82 -4.70
CA LYS A 41 4.93 -1.88 -3.59
C LYS A 41 4.97 -0.42 -4.04
N LEU A 42 5.54 -0.13 -5.22
CA LEU A 42 5.56 1.23 -5.79
C LEU A 42 4.17 1.77 -6.13
N LYS A 43 3.22 0.91 -6.53
CA LYS A 43 1.84 1.34 -6.75
C LYS A 43 1.14 1.72 -5.45
N ILE A 44 1.33 0.96 -4.38
CA ILE A 44 0.69 1.21 -3.08
C ILE A 44 1.19 2.52 -2.45
N THR A 45 2.48 2.83 -2.57
CA THR A 45 3.02 4.06 -1.97
C THR A 45 2.52 5.35 -2.63
N SER A 46 2.13 5.30 -3.91
CA SER A 46 1.61 6.48 -4.61
C SER A 46 0.31 7.01 -4.00
N ASN A 47 -0.55 6.12 -3.50
CA ASN A 47 -1.84 6.47 -2.91
C ASN A 47 -1.76 6.71 -1.39
N TYR A 48 -0.58 6.56 -0.79
CA TYR A 48 -0.40 6.68 0.66
C TYR A 48 -0.61 8.12 1.14
N SER A 49 -0.06 9.10 0.42
CA SER A 49 -0.25 10.53 0.77
C SER A 49 -1.71 10.95 0.63
N ASP A 50 -2.39 10.52 -0.45
CA ASP A 50 -3.80 10.79 -0.65
C ASP A 50 -4.67 10.12 0.42
N SER A 51 -4.28 8.91 0.84
CA SER A 51 -4.92 8.18 1.94
C SER A 51 -4.79 8.89 3.29
N ILE A 52 -3.63 9.48 3.62
CA ILE A 52 -3.48 10.27 4.85
C ILE A 52 -4.40 11.49 4.81
N THR A 53 -4.48 12.15 3.66
CA THR A 53 -5.34 13.33 3.49
C THR A 53 -6.82 12.97 3.61
N ALA A 54 -7.24 11.83 3.06
CA ALA A 54 -8.59 11.30 3.24
C ALA A 54 -8.86 10.90 4.71
N LEU A 55 -7.87 10.37 5.42
CA LEU A 55 -7.98 10.05 6.84
C LEU A 55 -8.15 11.31 7.69
N TYR A 56 -7.29 12.31 7.48
CA TYR A 56 -7.37 13.61 8.14
C TYR A 56 -8.74 14.28 7.98
N ALA A 57 -9.36 14.14 6.81
CA ALA A 57 -10.72 14.63 6.58
C ALA A 57 -11.78 13.84 7.38
N ALA A 58 -11.61 12.52 7.53
CA ALA A 58 -12.48 11.70 8.36
C ALA A 58 -12.37 12.06 9.84
N GLU A 59 -11.14 12.17 10.37
CA GLU A 59 -10.85 12.57 11.75
C GLU A 59 -11.45 13.95 12.06
N SER A 60 -11.24 14.93 11.18
CA SER A 60 -11.79 16.28 11.35
C SER A 60 -13.32 16.28 11.44
N GLY A 61 -13.99 15.44 10.65
CA GLY A 61 -15.44 15.30 10.71
C GLY A 61 -15.94 14.60 11.97
N ILE A 62 -15.18 13.62 12.48
CA ILE A 62 -15.45 12.98 13.79
C ILE A 62 -15.31 14.00 14.92
N GLU A 63 -14.19 14.72 14.97
CA GLU A 63 -13.94 15.71 16.01
C GLU A 63 -15.03 16.78 16.03
N TRP A 64 -15.45 17.26 14.85
CA TRP A 64 -16.56 18.20 14.72
C TRP A 64 -17.87 17.61 15.27
N GLN A 65 -18.19 16.36 14.93
CA GLN A 65 -19.42 15.73 15.42
C GLN A 65 -19.40 15.54 16.94
N ILE A 66 -18.25 15.13 17.51
CA ILE A 66 -18.06 15.00 18.96
C ILE A 66 -18.18 16.38 19.63
N TYR A 67 -17.56 17.40 19.06
CA TYR A 67 -17.66 18.77 19.54
C TYR A 67 -19.10 19.27 19.56
N ASN A 68 -19.87 18.97 18.51
CA ASN A 68 -21.27 19.35 18.43
C ASN A 68 -22.11 18.64 19.49
N GLN A 69 -21.87 17.35 19.72
CA GLN A 69 -22.58 16.59 20.74
C GLN A 69 -22.26 17.03 22.17
N LEU A 70 -21.00 17.39 22.45
CA LEU A 70 -20.54 17.65 23.82
C LEU A 70 -20.58 19.13 24.22
N LYS A 71 -20.43 20.07 23.28
CA LYS A 71 -20.17 21.47 23.62
C LYS A 71 -21.04 22.48 22.88
N ASN A 72 -21.23 22.35 21.57
CA ASN A 72 -22.04 23.31 20.80
C ASN A 72 -22.79 22.61 19.65
N PRO A 73 -24.08 22.27 19.82
CA PRO A 73 -24.84 21.48 18.83
C PRO A 73 -24.96 22.14 17.45
N ASP A 74 -24.81 23.46 17.38
CA ASP A 74 -24.98 24.25 16.16
C ASP A 74 -23.64 24.78 15.60
N ALA A 75 -22.51 24.16 15.95
CA ALA A 75 -21.23 24.62 15.39
C ALA A 75 -21.18 24.35 13.88
N ASN A 76 -20.79 25.39 13.12
CA ASN A 76 -20.66 25.30 11.67
C ASN A 76 -19.69 24.19 11.26
N GLN A 77 -20.01 23.50 10.17
CA GLN A 77 -19.16 22.44 9.61
C GLN A 77 -17.80 23.02 9.15
N PRO A 78 -16.67 22.37 9.48
CA PRO A 78 -15.36 22.81 9.02
C PRO A 78 -15.24 22.63 7.50
N VAL A 79 -14.67 23.64 6.85
CA VAL A 79 -14.36 23.61 5.42
C VAL A 79 -12.87 23.29 5.25
N LEU A 80 -12.58 22.16 4.61
CA LEU A 80 -11.21 21.76 4.30
C LEU A 80 -10.74 22.46 3.01
N THR A 81 -9.66 23.24 3.09
CA THR A 81 -9.13 24.03 1.95
C THR A 81 -8.20 23.25 1.02
N ASN A 82 -7.81 22.04 1.43
CA ASN A 82 -6.93 21.15 0.67
C ASN A 82 -7.66 20.33 -0.41
N GLY A 83 -8.96 20.54 -0.61
CA GLY A 83 -9.79 19.79 -1.57
C GLY A 83 -10.24 18.41 -1.07
N ALA A 84 -9.95 18.06 0.19
CA ALA A 84 -10.54 16.92 0.84
C ALA A 84 -11.98 17.23 1.28
N THR A 85 -12.80 16.20 1.38
CA THR A 85 -14.19 16.32 1.83
C THR A 85 -14.49 15.22 2.82
N PHE A 86 -15.49 15.41 3.67
CA PHE A 86 -15.98 14.35 4.54
C PHE A 86 -17.50 14.27 4.49
N THR A 87 -18.02 13.10 4.81
CA THR A 87 -19.45 12.82 4.87
C THR A 87 -19.75 12.08 6.15
N LEU A 88 -20.72 12.59 6.89
CA LEU A 88 -21.25 11.94 8.08
C LEU A 88 -22.24 10.87 7.63
N ILE A 89 -22.06 9.64 8.10
CA ILE A 89 -22.97 8.53 7.80
C ILE A 89 -24.05 8.43 8.86
N THR A 90 -23.70 8.74 10.11
CA THR A 90 -24.67 8.84 11.20
C THR A 90 -25.03 10.30 11.50
N PRO A 91 -26.31 10.59 11.78
CA PRO A 91 -26.77 11.94 12.13
C PRO A 91 -26.08 12.47 13.39
N SER A 92 -26.02 13.81 13.50
CA SER A 92 -25.60 14.51 14.71
C SER A 92 -26.41 14.05 15.93
N GLY A 93 -25.73 13.82 17.05
CA GLY A 93 -26.35 13.32 18.28
C GLY A 93 -26.58 11.82 18.37
N THR A 94 -26.23 11.02 17.34
CA THR A 94 -26.45 9.56 17.35
C THR A 94 -25.13 8.79 17.36
N LEU A 95 -25.05 7.77 18.22
CA LEU A 95 -23.97 6.79 18.22
C LEU A 95 -24.36 5.55 17.38
N PRO A 96 -23.40 4.87 16.74
CA PRO A 96 -21.98 5.23 16.64
C PRO A 96 -21.77 6.44 15.72
N ILE A 97 -20.78 7.28 16.01
CA ILE A 97 -20.38 8.36 15.09
C ILE A 97 -19.56 7.73 13.97
N LYS A 98 -20.03 7.83 12.73
CA LYS A 98 -19.35 7.29 11.55
C LYS A 98 -19.15 8.36 10.50
N VAL A 99 -17.91 8.51 10.06
CA VAL A 99 -17.51 9.54 9.09
C VAL A 99 -16.65 8.92 8.01
N ILE A 100 -16.84 9.38 6.78
CA ILE A 100 -16.02 8.99 5.63
C ILE A 100 -15.35 10.25 5.08
N GLY A 101 -14.02 10.28 5.16
CA GLY A 101 -13.19 11.27 4.48
C GLY A 101 -12.81 10.80 3.07
N LYS A 102 -12.76 11.75 2.13
CA LYS A 102 -12.50 11.50 0.71
C LYS A 102 -11.50 12.50 0.15
N PHE A 103 -10.53 12.00 -0.59
CA PHE A 103 -9.56 12.82 -1.31
C PHE A 103 -9.06 12.08 -2.56
N ARG A 104 -9.11 12.74 -3.73
CA ARG A 104 -8.58 12.23 -5.03
C ARG A 104 -8.98 10.77 -5.36
N GLY A 105 -10.20 10.37 -5.00
CA GLY A 105 -10.73 9.02 -5.25
C GLY A 105 -10.43 7.98 -4.16
N ILE A 106 -9.60 8.32 -3.16
CA ILE A 106 -9.39 7.50 -1.97
C ILE A 106 -10.41 7.87 -0.90
N SER A 107 -11.01 6.86 -0.27
CA SER A 107 -11.93 7.03 0.86
C SER A 107 -11.41 6.32 2.09
N ARG A 108 -11.46 6.99 3.25
CA ARG A 108 -11.15 6.41 4.57
C ARG A 108 -12.32 6.66 5.49
N SER A 109 -12.68 5.64 6.27
CA SER A 109 -13.80 5.71 7.19
C SER A 109 -13.32 5.46 8.61
N GLU A 110 -13.90 6.22 9.54
CA GLU A 110 -13.69 6.05 10.96
C GLU A 110 -15.04 5.95 11.67
N GLU A 111 -15.06 5.17 12.73
CA GLU A 111 -16.25 4.92 13.52
C GLU A 111 -15.89 4.89 15.01
N ILE A 112 -16.67 5.60 15.82
CA ILE A 112 -16.54 5.62 17.27
C ILE A 112 -17.87 5.22 17.89
N SER A 113 -17.80 4.17 18.70
CA SER A 113 -18.86 3.72 19.59
C SER A 113 -18.41 4.02 21.02
N LEU A 114 -19.12 4.92 21.71
CA LEU A 114 -18.87 5.24 23.12
C LEU A 114 -19.62 4.27 24.04
#